data_AF-A0A950HC66-F1
#
_entry.id   AF-A0A950HC66-F1
#
_cell.length_a   1.000
_cell.length_b   1.000
_cell.length_c   1.000
_cell.angle_alpha   90.00
_cell.angle_beta   90.00
_cell.angle_gamma   90.00
#
_symmetry.space_group_name_H-M   'P 1'
#
loop_
_entity.id
_entity.type
_entity.pdbx_description
1 polymer ?
#
loop_
_entity_poly.entity_id
_entity_poly.type
_entity_poly.pdbx_seq_one_letter_code
_entity_poly.pdbx_strand_id
1 'polypeptide(L)'
;MNRRAFMQQAGASLLAASVVKGTARSYGRILGANDRIVLAQLGCGQRSSGHVHMAQLVSKQVPLEVAAVCDLWSVARVQRAAQVRKA
;
A
#
# COMPACT_ATOMS: atom_id res chain seq x y z
N MET A 1 -17.97 -33.07 35.36
CA MET A 1 -17.95 -32.44 34.01
C MET A 1 -17.02 -33.24 33.11
N ASN A 2 -17.55 -33.97 32.12
CA ASN A 2 -16.77 -34.92 31.30
C ASN A 2 -16.20 -34.21 30.04
N ARG A 3 -15.02 -34.61 29.54
CA ARG A 3 -14.32 -33.99 28.39
C ARG A 3 -15.22 -33.84 27.15
N ARG A 4 -16.09 -34.83 26.90
CA ARG A 4 -17.05 -34.81 25.80
C ARG A 4 -18.11 -33.71 25.93
N ALA A 5 -18.58 -33.45 27.15
CA ALA A 5 -19.54 -32.38 27.41
C ALA A 5 -18.90 -31.00 27.26
N PHE A 6 -17.64 -30.83 27.69
CA PHE A 6 -16.88 -29.58 27.48
C PHE A 6 -16.65 -29.30 25.99
N MET A 7 -16.26 -30.31 25.20
CA MET A 7 -16.05 -30.18 23.76
C MET A 7 -17.33 -29.82 22.99
N GLN A 8 -18.49 -30.36 23.38
CA GLN A 8 -19.77 -29.99 22.77
C GLN A 8 -20.21 -28.57 23.16
N GLN A 9 -20.01 -28.19 24.43
CA GLN A 9 -20.31 -26.82 24.88
C GLN A 9 -19.39 -25.79 24.18
N ALA A 10 -18.11 -26.11 24.01
CA ALA A 10 -17.14 -25.26 23.31
C ALA A 10 -17.42 -25.16 21.80
N GLY A 11 -17.83 -26.27 21.16
CA GLY A 11 -18.23 -26.29 19.76
C GLY A 11 -19.50 -25.48 19.46
N ALA A 12 -20.49 -25.50 20.37
CA ALA A 12 -21.71 -24.71 20.24
C ALA A 12 -21.44 -23.19 20.37
N SER A 13 -20.48 -22.78 21.20
CA SER A 13 -20.05 -21.36 21.29
C SER A 13 -19.23 -20.88 20.08
N LEU A 14 -18.56 -21.78 19.35
CA LEU A 14 -17.79 -21.44 18.15
C LEU A 14 -18.67 -21.24 16.92
N LEU A 15 -19.83 -21.89 16.83
CA LEU A 15 -20.80 -21.67 15.74
C LEU A 15 -21.55 -20.33 15.85
N ALA A 16 -21.64 -19.75 17.05
CA ALA A 16 -22.12 -18.38 17.24
C ALA A 16 -21.05 -17.32 16.98
N ALA A 17 -19.76 -17.69 17.08
CA ALA A 17 -18.63 -16.79 16.82
C ALA A 17 -18.15 -16.80 15.35
N SER A 18 -18.54 -17.79 14.55
CA SER A 18 -18.11 -17.94 13.15
C SER A 18 -18.84 -17.01 12.16
N VAL A 19 -19.77 -16.16 12.62
CA VAL A 19 -20.39 -15.10 11.80
C VAL A 19 -19.76 -13.72 12.08
N VAL A 20 -18.56 -13.66 12.64
CA VAL A 20 -17.72 -12.47 12.40
C VAL A 20 -17.06 -12.68 11.04
N LYS A 21 -17.79 -12.34 9.97
CA LYS A 21 -17.20 -11.93 8.68
C LYS A 21 -16.38 -10.66 8.94
N GLY A 22 -15.28 -10.80 9.66
CA GLY A 22 -14.43 -9.70 10.05
C GLY A 22 -13.75 -9.17 8.82
N THR A 23 -14.30 -8.13 8.20
CA THR A 23 -13.49 -7.19 7.43
C THR A 23 -12.39 -6.76 8.40
N ALA A 24 -11.16 -7.23 8.20
CA ALA A 24 -10.08 -6.88 9.10
C ALA A 24 -10.09 -5.35 9.28
N ARG A 25 -10.01 -4.87 10.52
CA ARG A 25 -10.10 -3.43 10.84
C ARG A 25 -9.05 -2.60 10.08
N SER A 26 -7.98 -3.25 9.60
CA SER A 26 -7.00 -2.70 8.66
C SER A 26 -7.61 -2.31 7.31
N TYR A 27 -8.50 -3.11 6.70
CA TYR A 27 -9.11 -2.78 5.41
C TYR A 27 -9.91 -1.47 5.45
N GLY A 28 -10.59 -1.18 6.58
CA GLY A 28 -11.26 0.12 6.79
C GLY A 28 -10.31 1.28 7.14
N ARG A 29 -9.07 1.02 7.55
CA ARG A 29 -8.01 2.04 7.71
C ARG A 29 -7.31 2.38 6.41
N ILE A 30 -7.46 1.54 5.40
CA ILE A 30 -6.81 1.66 4.09
C ILE A 30 -7.88 2.09 3.08
N LEU A 31 -8.59 3.19 3.38
CA LEU A 31 -9.42 3.86 2.39
C LEU A 31 -8.47 4.49 1.36
N GLY A 32 -8.66 4.23 0.07
CA GLY A 32 -7.84 4.85 -0.98
C GLY A 32 -6.58 4.10 -1.43
N ALA A 33 -5.98 3.20 -0.64
CA ALA A 33 -4.70 2.59 -1.07
C ALA A 33 -4.84 1.54 -2.18
N ASN A 34 -6.06 1.02 -2.39
CA ASN A 34 -6.37 0.26 -3.61
C ASN A 34 -6.84 1.18 -4.75
N ASP A 35 -7.23 2.41 -4.45
CA ASP A 35 -7.77 3.36 -5.44
C ASP A 35 -6.65 4.18 -6.11
N ARG A 36 -5.48 4.28 -5.48
CA ARG A 36 -4.32 5.00 -6.02
C ARG A 36 -3.00 4.46 -5.47
N ILE A 37 -2.04 4.25 -6.35
CA ILE A 37 -0.65 3.94 -6.01
C ILE A 37 0.11 5.25 -5.82
N VAL A 38 0.58 5.50 -4.60
CA VAL A 38 1.43 6.65 -4.29
C VAL A 38 2.87 6.17 -4.10
N LEU A 39 3.77 6.64 -4.96
CA LEU A 39 5.18 6.26 -4.97
C LEU A 39 6.07 7.38 -4.42
N ALA A 40 7.15 6.97 -3.76
CA ALA A 40 8.25 7.86 -3.41
C ALA A 40 9.56 7.29 -3.97
N GLN A 41 10.43 8.18 -4.44
CA GLN A 41 11.68 7.79 -5.05
C GLN A 41 12.86 8.11 -4.14
N LEU A 42 13.58 7.07 -3.71
CA LEU A 42 14.78 7.19 -2.90
C LEU A 42 16.01 6.95 -3.80
N GLY A 43 16.90 7.93 -3.86
CA GLY A 43 18.00 7.92 -4.82
C GLY A 43 17.60 8.53 -6.16
N CYS A 44 18.19 9.69 -6.46
CA CYS A 44 17.94 10.57 -7.59
C CYS A 44 19.04 10.48 -8.66
N GLY A 45 19.86 9.42 -8.65
CA GLY A 45 20.91 9.17 -9.65
C GLY A 45 20.38 8.89 -11.07
N GLN A 46 21.25 8.52 -12.01
CA GLN A 46 20.87 8.39 -13.42
C GLN A 46 19.70 7.43 -13.68
N ARG A 47 19.66 6.25 -13.06
CA ARG A 47 18.54 5.29 -13.24
C ARG A 47 17.19 5.83 -12.76
N SER A 48 17.23 6.78 -11.82
CA SER A 48 16.06 7.42 -11.26
C SER A 48 15.20 8.11 -12.34
N SER A 49 15.81 8.57 -13.45
CA SER A 49 15.06 9.18 -14.57
C SER A 49 14.24 8.20 -15.36
N GLY A 50 14.78 7.02 -15.61
CA GLY A 50 14.03 5.92 -16.22
C GLY A 50 12.84 5.52 -15.35
N HIS A 51 13.01 5.47 -14.03
CA HIS A 51 11.92 5.13 -13.11
C HIS A 51 10.79 6.16 -13.12
N VAL A 52 11.08 7.47 -13.16
CA VAL A 52 10.04 8.50 -13.32
C VAL A 52 9.32 8.34 -14.65
N HIS A 53 10.05 8.08 -15.73
CA HIS A 53 9.44 7.87 -17.03
C HIS A 53 8.53 6.63 -17.05
N MET A 54 8.97 5.51 -16.46
CA MET A 54 8.15 4.30 -16.33
C MET A 54 6.90 4.56 -15.49
N ALA A 55 7.03 5.25 -14.35
CA ALA A 55 5.89 5.66 -13.53
C ALA A 55 4.90 6.51 -14.33
N GLN A 56 5.39 7.46 -15.12
CA GLN A 56 4.56 8.28 -16.00
C GLN A 56 3.81 7.43 -17.04
N LEU A 57 4.48 6.45 -17.68
CA LEU A 57 3.82 5.55 -18.63
C LEU A 57 2.72 4.71 -17.96
N VAL A 58 3.00 4.19 -16.77
CA VAL A 58 2.05 3.38 -15.99
C VAL A 58 0.87 4.22 -15.49
N SER A 59 1.10 5.48 -15.13
CA SER A 59 0.05 6.41 -14.67
C SER A 59 -1.06 6.66 -15.70
N LYS A 60 -0.79 6.36 -16.99
CA LYS A 60 -1.79 6.43 -18.07
C LYS A 60 -2.79 5.26 -18.05
N GLN A 61 -2.48 4.19 -17.34
CA GLN A 61 -3.27 2.95 -17.30
C GLN A 61 -3.89 2.71 -15.93
N VAL A 62 -3.20 3.10 -14.87
CA VAL A 62 -3.65 2.95 -13.48
C VAL A 62 -3.46 4.25 -12.72
N PRO A 63 -4.29 4.53 -11.70
CA PRO A 63 -4.14 5.72 -10.86
C PRO A 63 -2.85 5.62 -10.03
N LEU A 64 -1.78 6.19 -10.55
CA LEU A 64 -0.45 6.19 -9.95
C LEU A 64 0.13 7.60 -9.96
N GLU A 65 0.76 8.00 -8.85
CA GLU A 65 1.49 9.25 -8.75
C GLU A 65 2.82 9.07 -8.03
N VAL A 66 3.82 9.88 -8.39
CA VAL A 66 5.07 9.99 -7.63
C VAL A 66 4.97 11.23 -6.74
N ALA A 67 4.67 11.03 -5.45
CA ALA A 67 4.40 12.14 -4.53
C ALA A 67 5.68 12.74 -3.91
N ALA A 68 6.78 11.98 -3.85
CA ALA A 68 7.98 12.44 -3.16
C ALA A 68 9.27 11.91 -3.79
N VAL A 69 10.35 12.66 -3.59
CA VAL A 69 11.71 12.28 -4.00
C VAL A 69 12.69 12.61 -2.88
N CYS A 70 13.69 11.76 -2.68
CA CYS A 70 14.70 11.93 -1.64
C CYS A 70 16.08 11.56 -2.19
N ASP A 71 17.08 12.37 -1.84
CA ASP A 71 18.50 12.11 -2.08
C ASP A 71 19.33 12.95 -1.11
N LEU A 72 20.55 12.50 -0.79
CA LEU A 72 21.53 13.29 -0.04
C LEU A 72 22.04 14.46 -0.88
N TRP A 73 22.24 14.24 -2.18
CA TRP A 73 22.70 15.26 -3.11
C TRP A 73 21.55 16.16 -3.57
N SER A 74 21.58 17.41 -3.11
CA SER A 74 20.52 18.39 -3.36
C SER A 74 20.27 18.65 -4.84
N VAL A 75 21.32 18.71 -5.68
CA VAL A 75 21.19 18.96 -7.12
C VAL A 75 20.39 17.85 -7.79
N ALA A 76 20.74 16.59 -7.54
CA ALA A 76 19.99 15.45 -8.08
C ALA A 76 18.55 15.42 -7.56
N ARG A 77 18.35 15.69 -6.26
CA ARG A 77 17.00 15.75 -5.66
C ARG A 77 16.13 16.82 -6.32
N VAL A 78 16.66 18.03 -6.52
CA VAL A 78 15.94 19.16 -7.15
C VAL A 78 15.62 18.85 -8.61
N GLN A 79 16.59 18.33 -9.36
CA GLN A 79 16.38 17.90 -10.75
C GLN A 79 15.30 16.82 -10.86
N ARG A 80 15.35 15.81 -9.98
CA ARG A 80 14.35 14.74 -9.92
C ARG A 80 12.96 15.27 -9.57
N ALA A 81 12.87 16.14 -8.58
CA ALA A 81 11.60 16.77 -8.20
C ALA A 81 11.04 17.62 -9.35
N ALA A 82 11.88 18.29 -10.13
CA ALA A 82 11.46 19.02 -11.31
C ALA A 82 10.99 18.09 -12.44
N GLN A 83 11.63 16.94 -12.65
CA GLN A 83 11.16 15.95 -13.63
C GLN A 83 9.82 15.34 -13.22
N VAL A 84 9.65 14.95 -11.95
CA VAL A 84 8.38 14.41 -11.42
C VAL A 84 7.24 15.42 -11.59
N ARG A 85 7.48 16.71 -11.33
CA ARG A 85 6.47 17.77 -11.53
C ARG A 85 6.02 17.96 -12.98
N LYS A 86 6.83 17.55 -13.95
CA LYS A 86 6.51 17.64 -15.38
C LYS A 86 5.86 16.37 -15.93
N ALA A 87 5.96 15.26 -15.20
CA ALA A 87 5.48 13.95 -15.61
C ALA A 87 3.95 13.87 -15.46
#